data_AF-A0A914HEX9-F1
#
_entry.id   AF-A0A914HEX9-F1
#
_cell.length_a   1.000
_cell.length_b   1.000
_cell.length_c   1.000
_cell.angle_alpha   90.00
_cell.angle_beta   90.00
_cell.angle_gamma   90.00
#
_symmetry.space_group_name_H-M   'P 1'
#
loop_
_entity.id
_entity.type
_entity.pdbx_description
1 polymer ?
#
loop_
_entity_poly.entity_id
_entity_poly.type
_entity_poly.pdbx_seq_one_letter_code
_entity_poly.pdbx_strand_id
1 'polypeptide(L)'
;MAHKMQNAVSNTLQRRQFAVLASVFQSLFVVLFASFGEFHNHEEDKHNRVHANYPMFQDIHTMVIIGFGFLLSFLKKYGFSALSINLLLSSFVMQYALLLRGFLSPQFIRTGLYTISIDE
;
A
#
# COMPACT_ATOMS: atom_id res chain seq x y z
N MET A 1 -26.70 20.32 28.70
CA MET A 1 -26.47 18.87 28.51
C MET A 1 -26.04 18.54 27.08
N ALA A 2 -26.71 19.06 26.05
CA ALA A 2 -26.35 18.86 24.62
C ALA A 2 -24.91 19.31 24.25
N HIS A 3 -24.44 20.44 24.78
CA HIS A 3 -23.09 20.96 24.50
C HIS A 3 -21.95 20.04 25.00
N LYS A 4 -22.17 19.28 26.08
CA LYS A 4 -21.19 18.31 26.61
C LYS A 4 -21.15 17.04 25.75
N MET A 5 -22.29 16.69 25.15
CA MET A 5 -22.43 15.53 24.26
C MET A 5 -21.79 15.81 22.89
N GLN A 6 -21.97 17.02 22.33
CA GLN A 6 -21.33 17.44 21.08
C GLN A 6 -19.79 17.46 21.19
N ASN A 7 -19.25 17.92 22.32
CA ASN A 7 -17.80 17.92 22.56
C ASN A 7 -17.24 16.51 22.77
N ALA A 8 -17.99 15.59 23.39
CA ALA A 8 -17.57 14.20 23.54
C ALA A 8 -17.56 13.45 22.20
N VAL A 9 -18.54 13.72 21.32
CA VAL A 9 -18.59 13.18 19.96
C VAL A 9 -17.45 13.74 19.10
N SER A 10 -17.16 15.05 19.17
CA SER A 10 -16.03 15.65 18.45
C SER A 10 -14.68 15.06 18.89
N ASN A 11 -14.47 14.82 20.18
CA ASN A 11 -13.23 14.25 20.70
C ASN A 11 -13.07 12.75 20.36
N THR A 12 -14.16 11.99 20.37
CA THR A 12 -14.13 10.57 19.94
C THR A 12 -13.93 10.43 18.43
N LEU A 13 -14.50 11.34 17.64
CA LEU A 13 -14.26 11.44 16.21
C LEU A 13 -12.80 11.85 15.94
N GLN A 14 -12.27 12.86 16.64
CA GLN A 14 -10.88 13.32 16.51
C GLN A 14 -9.86 12.21 16.79
N ARG A 15 -10.11 11.38 17.80
CA ARG A 15 -9.26 10.22 18.11
C ARG A 15 -9.33 9.11 17.05
N ARG A 16 -10.42 9.03 16.26
CA ARG A 16 -10.61 8.04 15.18
C ARG A 16 -10.37 8.61 13.78
N GLN A 17 -10.11 9.92 13.64
CA GLN A 17 -9.92 10.59 12.35
C GLN A 17 -8.90 9.88 11.47
N PHE A 18 -7.74 9.51 12.03
CA PHE A 18 -6.71 8.79 11.28
C PHE A 18 -7.21 7.45 10.74
N ALA A 19 -7.89 6.66 11.58
CA ALA A 19 -8.41 5.36 11.17
C ALA A 19 -9.52 5.51 10.12
N VAL A 20 -10.41 6.48 10.27
CA VAL A 20 -11.48 6.76 9.29
C VAL A 20 -10.88 7.18 7.95
N LEU A 21 -9.89 8.08 7.94
CA LEU A 21 -9.18 8.47 6.71
C LEU A 21 -8.49 7.28 6.06
N ALA A 22 -7.74 6.48 6.83
CA ALA A 22 -7.07 5.30 6.33
C ALA A 22 -8.07 4.29 5.73
N SER A 23 -9.22 4.07 6.36
CA SER A 23 -10.28 3.21 5.82
C SER A 23 -10.85 3.74 4.51
N VAL A 24 -11.08 5.06 4.39
CA VAL A 24 -11.57 5.66 3.14
C VAL A 24 -10.54 5.51 2.02
N PHE A 25 -9.26 5.78 2.27
CA PHE A 25 -8.20 5.57 1.28
C PHE A 25 -8.06 4.10 0.89
N GLN A 26 -8.14 3.19 1.85
CA GLN A 26 -8.09 1.75 1.58
C GLN A 26 -9.26 1.31 0.69
N SER A 27 -10.48 1.75 1.00
CA SER A 27 -11.66 1.47 0.16
C SER A 27 -11.50 2.05 -1.25
N LEU A 28 -10.95 3.26 -1.39
CA LEU A 28 -10.67 3.87 -2.68
C LEU A 28 -9.68 3.03 -3.50
N PHE A 29 -8.55 2.63 -2.91
CA PHE A 29 -7.57 1.79 -3.61
C PHE A 29 -8.17 0.45 -4.04
N VAL A 30 -8.94 -0.21 -3.17
CA VAL A 30 -9.60 -1.48 -3.51
C VAL A 30 -10.53 -1.31 -4.71
N VAL A 31 -11.34 -0.25 -4.75
CA VAL A 31 -12.23 0.03 -5.89
C VAL A 31 -11.43 0.30 -7.17
N LEU A 32 -10.34 1.07 -7.09
CA LEU A 32 -9.47 1.33 -8.24
C LEU A 32 -8.83 0.04 -8.76
N PHE A 33 -8.28 -0.81 -7.88
CA PHE A 33 -7.70 -2.09 -8.26
C PHE A 33 -8.75 -3.04 -8.86
N ALA A 34 -9.95 -3.08 -8.29
CA ALA A 34 -11.02 -3.93 -8.81
C ALA A 34 -11.55 -3.46 -10.17
N SER A 35 -11.55 -2.15 -10.43
CA SER A 35 -12.05 -1.58 -11.68
C SER A 35 -11.01 -1.60 -12.82
N PHE A 36 -9.73 -1.44 -12.51
CA PHE A 36 -8.67 -1.26 -13.52
C PHE A 36 -7.64 -2.39 -13.56
N GLY A 37 -7.59 -3.23 -12.52
CA GLY A 37 -6.64 -4.32 -12.39
C GLY A 37 -7.12 -5.57 -13.13
N GLU A 38 -6.31 -6.02 -14.07
CA GLU A 38 -6.54 -7.28 -14.78
C GLU A 38 -5.43 -8.29 -14.47
N PHE A 39 -5.82 -9.53 -14.17
CA PHE A 39 -4.89 -10.64 -13.96
C PHE A 39 -4.93 -11.53 -15.20
N HIS A 40 -3.87 -11.50 -16.02
CA HIS A 40 -3.75 -12.38 -17.17
C HIS A 40 -3.39 -13.80 -16.72
N ASN A 41 -4.22 -14.79 -17.08
CA ASN A 41 -3.97 -16.19 -16.78
C ASN A 41 -3.00 -16.81 -17.81
N HIS A 42 -1.76 -17.04 -17.37
CA HIS A 42 -0.74 -18.01 -17.81
C HIS A 42 -0.52 -18.30 -19.30
N GLU A 43 0.58 -17.74 -19.82
CA GLU A 43 1.50 -18.38 -20.78
C GLU A 43 2.68 -18.95 -19.95
N GLU A 44 3.19 -20.15 -20.26
CA GLU A 44 4.27 -20.82 -19.48
C GLU A 44 5.53 -19.95 -19.33
N ASP A 45 5.82 -19.13 -20.34
CA ASP A 45 6.99 -18.23 -20.35
C ASP A 45 6.92 -17.13 -19.28
N LYS A 46 5.72 -16.63 -18.97
CA LYS A 46 5.53 -15.58 -17.94
C LYS A 46 5.71 -16.13 -16.53
N HIS A 47 5.33 -17.39 -16.32
CA HIS A 47 5.52 -18.03 -15.02
C HIS A 47 7.01 -18.09 -14.66
N ASN A 48 7.87 -18.46 -15.62
CA ASN A 48 9.31 -18.49 -15.41
C ASN A 48 9.91 -17.12 -15.05
N ARG A 49 9.44 -16.04 -15.67
CA ARG A 49 9.91 -14.68 -15.36
C ARG A 49 9.47 -14.20 -13.99
N VAL A 50 8.23 -14.48 -13.57
CA VAL A 50 7.77 -14.19 -12.20
C VAL A 50 8.63 -14.93 -11.18
N HIS A 51 8.90 -16.22 -11.39
CA HIS A 51 9.77 -17.00 -10.49
C HIS A 51 11.21 -16.47 -10.44
N ALA A 52 11.74 -15.99 -11.56
CA ALA A 52 13.08 -15.40 -11.61
C ALA A 52 13.16 -14.05 -10.88
N ASN A 53 12.13 -13.21 -10.97
CA ASN A 53 12.13 -11.86 -10.41
C ASN A 53 11.62 -11.79 -8.96
N TYR A 54 10.84 -12.78 -8.51
CA TYR A 54 10.28 -12.82 -7.17
C TYR A 54 11.33 -12.74 -6.04
N PRO A 55 12.48 -13.44 -6.10
CA PRO A 55 13.53 -13.31 -5.08
C PRO A 55 14.06 -11.88 -4.94
N MET A 56 14.35 -11.21 -6.06
CA MET A 56 14.82 -9.82 -6.05
C MET A 56 13.75 -8.87 -5.47
N PHE A 57 12.48 -9.06 -5.85
CA PHE A 57 11.37 -8.29 -5.28
C PHE A 57 11.28 -8.48 -3.76
N GLN A 58 11.40 -9.72 -3.29
CA GLN A 58 11.35 -10.07 -1.87
C GLN A 58 12.52 -9.47 -1.09
N ASP A 59 13.74 -9.49 -1.64
CA ASP A 59 14.92 -8.92 -0.99
C ASP A 59 14.75 -7.42 -0.75
N ILE A 60 14.30 -6.68 -1.76
CA ILE A 60 14.02 -5.24 -1.64
C ILE A 60 12.90 -4.99 -0.62
N HIS A 61 11.82 -5.76 -0.67
CA HIS A 61 10.70 -5.60 0.24
C HIS A 61 11.11 -5.86 1.70
N THR A 62 11.96 -6.87 1.92
CA THR A 62 12.53 -7.20 3.23
C THR A 62 13.47 -6.10 3.74
N MET A 63 14.28 -5.50 2.86
CA MET A 63 15.10 -4.33 3.20
C MET A 63 14.26 -3.12 3.64
N VAL A 64 13.12 -2.87 2.98
CA VAL A 64 12.27 -1.72 3.29
C VAL A 64 11.50 -1.91 4.60
N ILE A 65 10.95 -3.11 4.82
CA ILE A 65 10.16 -3.40 6.01
C ILE A 65 11.06 -3.66 7.22
N ILE A 66 11.98 -4.62 7.10
CA ILE A 66 12.82 -5.08 8.22
C ILE A 66 14.07 -4.22 8.33
N GLY A 67 14.78 -3.98 7.24
CA GLY A 67 16.04 -3.20 7.25
C GLY A 67 15.83 -1.78 7.79
N PHE A 68 15.04 -0.96 7.09
CA PHE A 68 14.74 0.40 7.56
C PHE A 68 13.92 0.39 8.85
N GLY A 69 13.03 -0.58 9.05
CA GLY A 69 12.28 -0.71 10.29
C GLY A 69 13.19 -0.85 11.51
N PHE A 70 14.14 -1.78 11.49
CA PHE A 70 15.05 -1.99 12.61
C PHE A 70 16.02 -0.82 12.80
N LEU A 71 16.48 -0.19 11.71
CA LEU A 71 17.31 1.01 11.77
C LEU A 71 16.60 2.15 12.52
N LEU A 72 15.31 2.38 12.21
CA LEU A 72 14.49 3.38 12.88
C LEU A 72 14.12 3.00 14.32
N SER A 73 14.12 1.70 14.64
CA SER A 73 13.82 1.18 15.98
C SER A 73 14.90 1.48 17.03
N PHE A 74 16.14 1.74 16.58
CA PHE A 74 17.28 2.03 17.45
C PHE A 74 17.15 3.36 18.22
N LEU A 75 16.17 4.21 17.88
CA LEU A 75 15.89 5.46 18.61
C LEU A 75 15.24 5.18 19.97
N LYS A 76 15.99 5.45 21.05
CA LYS A 76 15.71 5.18 22.47
C LYS A 76 14.29 5.49 22.99
N LYS A 77 13.53 6.39 22.36
CA LYS A 77 12.18 6.79 22.79
C LYS A 77 11.07 6.59 21.75
N TYR A 78 11.39 6.15 20.53
CA TYR A 78 10.42 6.12 19.42
C TYR A 78 10.37 4.80 18.65
N GLY A 79 11.09 3.75 19.06
CA GLY A 79 11.24 2.56 18.24
C GLY A 79 9.91 1.92 17.81
N PHE A 80 8.94 1.77 18.72
CA PHE A 80 7.64 1.18 18.38
C PHE A 80 6.78 2.04 17.44
N SER A 81 6.79 3.36 17.67
CA SER A 81 6.04 4.31 16.82
C SER A 81 6.66 4.41 15.43
N ALA A 82 8.00 4.48 15.35
CA ALA A 82 8.74 4.56 14.11
C ALA A 82 8.55 3.31 13.24
N LEU A 83 8.58 2.12 13.85
CA LEU A 83 8.24 0.87 13.18
C LEU A 83 6.81 0.87 12.62
N SER A 84 5.83 1.28 13.44
CA SER A 84 4.41 1.30 13.04
C SER A 84 4.16 2.27 11.88
N ILE A 85 4.76 3.45 11.92
CA ILE A 85 4.67 4.45 10.85
C ILE A 85 5.38 3.95 9.58
N ASN A 86 6.54 3.30 9.71
CA ASN A 86 7.27 2.72 8.57
C ASN A 86 6.42 1.66 7.85
N LEU A 87 5.80 0.74 8.60
CA LEU A 87 4.92 -0.29 8.05
C LEU A 87 3.70 0.32 7.34
N LEU A 88 3.06 1.30 7.97
CA LEU A 88 1.88 1.95 7.42
C LEU A 88 2.22 2.74 6.14
N LEU A 89 3.33 3.48 6.15
CA LEU A 89 3.78 4.24 5.00
C LEU A 89 4.23 3.31 3.85
N SER A 90 5.00 2.26 4.16
CA SER A 90 5.47 1.29 3.16
C SER A 90 4.28 0.61 2.46
N SER A 91 3.27 0.17 3.21
CA SER A 91 2.06 -0.43 2.64
C SER A 91 1.29 0.54 1.74
N PHE A 92 1.12 1.80 2.18
CA PHE A 92 0.43 2.83 1.41
C PHE A 92 1.17 3.17 0.11
N VAL A 93 2.49 3.37 0.19
CA VAL A 93 3.34 3.69 -0.96
C VAL A 93 3.38 2.53 -1.95
N MET A 94 3.40 1.28 -1.49
CA MET A 94 3.36 0.11 -2.38
C MET A 94 2.08 0.08 -3.22
N GLN A 95 0.92 0.26 -2.58
CA GLN A 95 -0.37 0.31 -3.28
C GLN A 95 -0.45 1.49 -4.26
N TYR A 96 0.02 2.67 -3.83
CA TYR A 96 0.04 3.86 -4.68
C TYR A 96 1.00 3.72 -5.87
N ALA A 97 2.20 3.16 -5.66
CA ALA A 97 3.18 2.95 -6.72
C ALA A 97 2.68 1.94 -7.77
N LEU A 98 1.95 0.89 -7.36
CA LEU A 98 1.35 -0.06 -8.28
C LEU A 98 0.29 0.60 -9.17
N LEU A 99 -0.54 1.50 -8.61
CA LEU A 99 -1.50 2.28 -9.39
C LEU A 99 -0.81 3.24 -10.37
N LEU A 100 0.21 3.97 -9.93
CA LEU A 100 0.97 4.88 -10.81
C LEU A 100 1.64 4.13 -11.95
N ARG A 101 2.29 3.00 -11.66
CA ARG A 101 2.89 2.14 -12.70
C ARG A 101 1.83 1.60 -13.66
N GLY A 102 0.68 1.20 -13.14
CA GLY A 102 -0.47 0.76 -13.94
C GLY A 102 -0.98 1.84 -14.88
N PHE A 103 -1.26 3.05 -14.38
CA PHE A 103 -1.76 4.16 -15.20
C PHE A 103 -0.73 4.73 -16.19
N LEU A 104 0.55 4.67 -15.85
CA LEU A 104 1.63 5.13 -16.75
C LEU A 104 2.05 4.04 -17.75
N SER A 105 1.46 2.84 -17.67
CA SER A 105 1.78 1.74 -18.57
C SER A 105 1.26 2.02 -20.00
N PRO A 106 2.01 1.68 -21.05
CA PRO A 106 1.54 1.82 -22.43
C PRO A 106 0.25 1.05 -22.72
N GLN A 107 0.00 -0.02 -21.97
CA GLN A 107 -1.20 -0.85 -22.06
C GLN A 107 -2.43 -0.06 -21.62
N PHE A 108 -2.33 0.68 -20.50
CA PHE A 108 -3.43 1.50 -20.00
C PHE A 108 -3.89 2.57 -21.00
N ILE A 109 -2.94 3.18 -21.73
CA ILE A 109 -3.25 4.19 -22.76
C ILE A 109 -4.10 3.59 -23.91
N ARG A 110 -3.99 2.28 -24.17
CA ARG A 110 -4.68 1.61 -25.28
C ARG A 110 -5.98 0.93 -24.88
N THR A 111 -6.04 0.28 -23.72
CA THR A 111 -7.18 -0.55 -23.30
C THR A 111 -7.95 0.01 -22.11
N GLY A 112 -7.39 1.01 -21.41
CA GLY A 112 -7.95 1.51 -20.14
C GLY A 112 -7.79 0.53 -18.97
N LEU A 113 -7.08 -0.58 -19.16
CA LEU A 113 -6.79 -1.60 -18.15
C LEU A 113 -5.28 -1.79 -18.03
N TYR A 114 -4.80 -2.16 -16.85
CA TYR A 114 -3.39 -2.51 -16.65
C TYR A 114 -3.26 -3.88 -15.99
N THR A 115 -2.24 -4.63 -16.41
CA THR A 115 -1.96 -5.96 -15.87
C THR A 115 -1.14 -5.83 -14.60
N ILE A 116 -1.55 -6.54 -13.56
CA ILE A 116 -0.82 -6.63 -12.30
C ILE A 116 0.08 -7.86 -12.37
N SER A 117 1.38 -7.67 -12.64
CA SER A 117 2.37 -8.74 -12.68
C SER A 117 3.74 -8.23 -12.25
N ILE A 118 4.60 -9.13 -11.76
CA ILE A 118 6.01 -8.87 -11.39
C ILE A 118 6.91 -9.07 -12.63
N ASP A 119 6.30 -9.02 -13.80
CA ASP A 119 6.99 -9.18 -15.07
C ASP A 119 7.23 -7.76 -15.59
N GLU A 120 8.50 -7.38 -15.69
CA GLU A 120 8.92 -6.01 -16.06
C GLU A 120 8.20 -5.48 -17.31
#